data_AF-A0A1E2V7D5-F1
#
_entry.id   AF-A0A1E2V7D5-F1
#
_cell.length_a   1.000
_cell.length_b   1.000
_cell.length_c   1.000
_cell.angle_alpha   90.00
_cell.angle_beta   90.00
_cell.angle_gamma   90.00
#
_symmetry.space_group_name_H-M   'P 1'
#
loop_
_entity.id
_entity.type
_entity.pdbx_description
1 polymer ?
#
loop_
_entity_poly.entity_id
_entity_poly.type
_entity_poly.pdbx_seq_one_letter_code
_entity_poly.pdbx_strand_id
1 'polypeptide(L)'
;MTTAPSTQAYGVRKPAVSPLRFHHRKSYPLHQLPFIDKAPGKRWLSFWAVPKTGGYSGGCKTGESLARIYLKHLKKHRTDFNEGRLQSIVLDMCEVERGGDPEQGALCGQVVGFFSELECWLIAAVQHLDGGLDQDENKTLLKTANAGLNFDNEAGTSTSIAEDKGA
;
A
#
# COMPACT_ATOMS: atom_id res chain seq x y z
N MET A 1 4.17 -37.08 49.18
CA MET A 1 4.60 -36.69 47.82
C MET A 1 3.35 -36.60 46.96
N THR A 2 2.81 -35.40 46.75
CA THR A 2 1.56 -35.18 46.02
C THR A 2 1.90 -34.49 44.72
N THR A 3 1.78 -35.22 43.62
CA THR A 3 2.03 -34.75 42.25
C THR A 3 0.98 -33.73 41.83
N ALA A 4 1.43 -32.55 41.38
CA ALA A 4 0.58 -31.53 40.77
C ALA A 4 0.19 -31.94 39.33
N PRO A 5 -1.02 -31.60 38.86
CA PRO A 5 -1.43 -31.87 37.49
C PRO A 5 -0.77 -30.88 36.52
N SER A 6 -0.26 -31.41 35.40
CA SER A 6 0.35 -30.64 34.33
C SER A 6 -0.75 -29.92 33.52
N THR A 7 -0.67 -28.59 33.47
CA THR A 7 -1.50 -27.78 32.59
C THR A 7 -1.00 -27.95 31.15
N GLN A 8 -1.71 -28.76 30.36
CA GLN A 8 -1.54 -28.77 28.90
C GLN A 8 -2.14 -27.49 28.33
N ALA A 9 -1.27 -26.58 27.89
CA ALA A 9 -1.66 -25.43 27.09
C ALA A 9 -2.21 -25.92 25.75
N TYR A 10 -3.52 -25.78 25.56
CA TYR A 10 -4.18 -25.97 24.28
C TYR A 10 -3.72 -24.85 23.33
N GLY A 11 -2.68 -25.12 22.55
CA GLY A 11 -2.29 -24.28 21.43
C GLY A 11 -3.39 -24.31 20.38
N VAL A 12 -4.21 -23.25 20.33
CA VAL A 12 -5.15 -23.01 19.23
C VAL A 12 -4.33 -22.94 17.94
N ARG A 13 -4.45 -23.96 17.08
CA ARG A 13 -3.81 -23.96 15.76
C ARG A 13 -4.43 -22.84 14.92
N LYS A 14 -3.68 -21.76 14.69
CA LYS A 14 -4.05 -20.71 13.71
C LYS A 14 -4.29 -21.39 12.36
N PRO A 15 -5.42 -21.16 11.67
CA PRO A 15 -5.71 -21.82 10.40
C PRO A 15 -4.59 -21.57 9.39
N ALA A 16 -4.28 -22.59 8.59
CA ALA A 16 -3.23 -22.51 7.58
C ALA A 16 -3.56 -21.39 6.57
N VAL A 17 -2.61 -20.48 6.39
CA VAL A 17 -2.74 -19.35 5.46
C VAL A 17 -2.78 -19.88 4.04
N SER A 18 -3.83 -19.52 3.29
CA SER A 18 -3.92 -19.85 1.87
C SER A 18 -2.77 -19.19 1.08
N PRO A 19 -2.05 -19.93 0.24
CA PRO A 19 -0.96 -19.36 -0.56
C PRO A 19 -1.51 -18.38 -1.61
N LEU A 20 -0.75 -17.31 -1.88
CA LEU A 20 -1.01 -16.37 -2.97
C LEU A 20 -1.00 -17.09 -4.33
N ARG A 21 -1.93 -16.73 -5.23
CA ARG A 21 -2.06 -17.35 -6.56
C ARG A 21 -2.47 -16.31 -7.58
N PHE A 22 -1.95 -16.43 -8.80
CA PHE A 22 -2.39 -15.59 -9.92
C PHE A 22 -3.85 -15.90 -10.31
N HIS A 23 -4.59 -14.86 -10.68
CA HIS A 23 -6.01 -14.97 -11.07
C HIS A 23 -6.18 -14.94 -12.59
N HIS A 24 -5.58 -15.89 -13.31
CA HIS A 24 -5.51 -15.92 -14.79
C HIS A 24 -6.86 -15.83 -15.52
N ARG A 25 -7.97 -16.15 -14.85
CA ARG A 25 -9.32 -16.11 -15.43
C ARG A 25 -9.97 -14.72 -15.33
N LYS A 26 -9.38 -13.75 -14.63
CA LYS A 26 -9.93 -12.39 -14.55
C LYS A 26 -9.66 -11.65 -15.87
N SER A 27 -10.67 -10.96 -16.38
CA SER A 27 -10.66 -10.29 -17.69
C SER A 27 -9.65 -9.14 -17.75
N TYR A 28 -9.53 -8.38 -16.68
CA TYR A 28 -8.63 -7.24 -16.62
C TYR A 28 -7.24 -7.67 -16.13
N PRO A 29 -6.15 -7.41 -16.90
CA PRO A 29 -4.81 -7.90 -16.58
C PRO A 29 -4.32 -7.55 -15.18
N LEU A 30 -4.64 -6.35 -14.69
CA LEU A 30 -4.24 -5.92 -13.34
C LEU A 30 -4.85 -6.85 -12.29
N HIS A 31 -6.11 -7.24 -12.44
CA HIS A 31 -6.80 -8.10 -11.48
C HIS A 31 -6.21 -9.53 -11.44
N GLN A 32 -5.41 -9.92 -12.43
CA GLN A 32 -4.73 -11.22 -12.44
C GLN A 32 -3.58 -11.31 -11.44
N LEU A 33 -3.12 -10.17 -10.90
CA LEU A 33 -2.05 -10.11 -9.90
C LEU A 33 -2.45 -10.83 -8.61
N PRO A 34 -1.51 -11.55 -7.97
CA PRO A 34 -1.83 -12.48 -6.90
C PRO A 34 -2.18 -11.79 -5.57
N PHE A 35 -1.98 -10.48 -5.50
CA PHE A 35 -2.28 -9.64 -4.36
C PHE A 35 -3.53 -8.77 -4.60
N ILE A 36 -4.27 -9.00 -5.69
CA ILE A 36 -5.51 -8.29 -6.01
C ILE A 36 -6.71 -9.23 -5.93
N ASP A 37 -7.39 -9.21 -4.79
CA ASP A 37 -8.55 -10.06 -4.54
C ASP A 37 -9.53 -9.46 -3.52
N LYS A 38 -10.62 -10.18 -3.24
CA LYS A 38 -11.51 -9.82 -2.14
C LYS A 38 -10.77 -9.96 -0.81
N ALA A 39 -10.81 -8.93 0.02
CA ALA A 39 -10.26 -8.95 1.38
C ALA A 39 -11.38 -8.82 2.42
N PRO A 40 -11.26 -9.47 3.61
CA PRO A 40 -12.20 -9.26 4.71
C PRO A 40 -12.31 -7.77 5.06
N GLY A 41 -13.52 -7.29 5.30
CA GLY A 41 -13.78 -5.88 5.64
C GLY A 41 -13.84 -4.91 4.45
N LYS A 42 -13.47 -5.33 3.23
CA LYS A 42 -13.62 -4.51 2.03
C LYS A 42 -14.89 -4.86 1.26
N ARG A 43 -15.69 -3.83 0.92
CA ARG A 43 -16.86 -3.96 0.05
C ARG A 43 -16.48 -4.29 -1.40
N TRP A 44 -15.32 -3.79 -1.83
CA TRP A 44 -14.82 -3.89 -3.20
C TRP A 44 -13.54 -4.73 -3.26
N LEU A 45 -12.96 -4.80 -4.46
CA LEU A 45 -11.69 -5.47 -4.70
C LEU A 45 -10.58 -4.78 -3.89
N SER A 46 -9.78 -5.56 -3.16
CA SER A 46 -8.56 -5.07 -2.53
C SER A 46 -7.40 -5.18 -3.52
N PHE A 47 -6.63 -4.11 -3.64
CA PHE A 47 -5.37 -4.03 -4.35
C PHE A 47 -4.18 -4.48 -3.49
N TRP A 48 -4.42 -4.81 -2.21
CA TRP A 48 -3.44 -5.41 -1.32
C TRP A 48 -4.05 -6.53 -0.46
N ALA A 49 -4.53 -7.59 -1.11
CA ALA A 49 -5.06 -8.79 -0.46
C ALA A 49 -3.96 -9.78 -0.03
N VAL A 50 -2.93 -9.28 0.67
CA VAL A 50 -1.78 -10.10 1.10
C VAL A 50 -1.96 -10.56 2.55
N PRO A 51 -1.82 -11.86 2.85
CA PRO A 51 -1.86 -12.35 4.23
C PRO A 51 -0.76 -11.73 5.10
N LYS A 52 -1.14 -11.17 6.25
CA LYS A 52 -0.23 -10.50 7.20
C LYS A 52 0.45 -11.51 8.13
N THR A 53 1.22 -12.42 7.56
CA THR A 53 1.89 -13.50 8.30
C THR A 53 3.38 -13.59 7.95
N GLY A 54 4.15 -14.37 8.72
CA GLY A 54 5.60 -14.54 8.51
C GLY A 54 6.47 -13.46 9.17
N GLY A 55 5.88 -12.55 9.96
CA GLY A 55 6.59 -11.48 10.66
C GLY A 55 7.24 -10.47 9.72
N TYR A 56 7.99 -9.52 10.28
CA TYR A 56 8.59 -8.43 9.50
C TYR A 56 9.52 -8.92 8.38
N SER A 57 10.48 -9.78 8.70
CA SER A 57 11.45 -10.29 7.71
C SER A 57 10.80 -11.12 6.61
N GLY A 58 9.77 -11.92 6.94
CA GLY A 58 8.98 -12.65 5.94
C GLY A 58 8.13 -11.69 5.10
N GLY A 59 7.63 -10.63 5.73
CA GLY A 59 6.97 -9.52 5.06
C GLY A 59 7.87 -8.86 4.01
N CYS A 60 9.11 -8.49 4.36
CA CYS A 60 10.05 -7.87 3.41
C CYS A 60 10.25 -8.72 2.16
N LYS A 61 10.59 -10.00 2.35
CA LYS A 61 10.76 -10.94 1.22
C LYS A 61 9.50 -11.08 0.37
N THR A 62 8.34 -11.09 1.00
CA THR A 62 7.03 -11.12 0.32
C THR A 62 6.84 -9.85 -0.51
N GLY A 63 7.05 -8.68 0.10
CA GLY A 63 6.94 -7.38 -0.57
C GLY A 63 7.84 -7.27 -1.79
N GLU A 64 9.13 -7.57 -1.65
CA GLU A 64 10.13 -7.56 -2.73
C GLU A 64 9.67 -8.44 -3.91
N SER A 65 9.24 -9.66 -3.60
CA SER A 65 8.78 -10.61 -4.62
C SER A 65 7.53 -10.11 -5.36
N LEU A 66 6.57 -9.51 -4.64
CA LEU A 66 5.35 -8.97 -5.22
C LEU A 66 5.63 -7.69 -6.05
N ALA A 67 6.60 -6.87 -5.65
CA ALA A 67 7.06 -5.73 -6.44
C ALA A 67 7.66 -6.18 -7.78
N ARG A 68 8.49 -7.24 -7.79
CA ARG A 68 8.98 -7.83 -9.05
C ARG A 68 7.86 -8.36 -9.94
N ILE A 69 6.84 -8.97 -9.34
CA ILE A 69 5.65 -9.41 -10.09
C ILE A 69 4.93 -8.20 -10.71
N TYR A 70 4.77 -7.12 -9.95
CA TYR A 70 4.16 -5.88 -10.42
C TYR A 70 4.97 -5.22 -11.55
N LEU A 71 6.29 -5.12 -11.40
CA LEU A 71 7.19 -4.58 -12.44
C LEU A 71 7.16 -5.43 -13.73
N LYS A 72 7.11 -6.77 -13.61
CA LYS A 72 6.90 -7.66 -14.75
C LYS A 72 5.55 -7.40 -15.42
N HIS A 73 4.52 -7.12 -14.64
CA HIS A 73 3.21 -6.75 -15.16
C HIS A 73 3.27 -5.42 -15.92
N LEU A 74 3.89 -4.37 -15.37
CA LEU A 74 4.09 -3.09 -16.05
C LEU A 74 4.86 -3.26 -17.38
N LYS A 75 5.95 -4.02 -17.36
CA LYS A 75 6.74 -4.30 -18.57
C LYS A 75 5.94 -5.02 -19.65
N LYS A 76 5.06 -5.94 -19.27
CA LYS A 76 4.24 -6.74 -20.20
C LYS A 76 3.06 -5.95 -20.76
N HIS A 77 2.38 -5.18 -19.92
CA HIS A 77 1.14 -4.50 -20.23
C HIS A 77 1.34 -3.01 -20.41
N ARG A 78 2.39 -2.62 -21.16
CA ARG A 78 2.80 -1.23 -21.42
C ARG A 78 1.58 -0.32 -21.49
N THR A 79 1.39 0.50 -20.46
CA THR A 79 0.33 1.49 -20.43
C THR A 79 0.95 2.81 -20.80
N ASP A 80 0.42 3.45 -21.83
CA ASP A 80 0.86 4.77 -22.28
C ASP A 80 0.48 5.89 -21.29
N PHE A 81 -0.28 5.55 -20.23
CA PHE A 81 -0.74 6.48 -19.21
C PHE A 81 -0.64 5.88 -17.80
N ASN A 82 -0.47 6.78 -16.80
CA ASN A 82 -0.53 6.45 -15.39
C ASN A 82 -1.99 6.31 -14.95
N GLU A 83 -2.49 5.07 -14.90
CA GLU A 83 -3.89 4.77 -14.52
C GLU A 83 -4.12 4.74 -12.99
N GLY A 84 -3.19 5.23 -12.17
CA GLY A 84 -3.41 5.26 -10.72
C GLY A 84 -3.21 3.91 -10.00
N ARG A 85 -2.68 2.89 -10.69
CA ARG A 85 -2.61 1.49 -10.20
C ARG A 85 -1.75 1.35 -8.96
N LEU A 86 -0.59 2.01 -8.93
CA LEU A 86 0.30 2.00 -7.77
C LEU A 86 -0.37 2.72 -6.60
N GLN A 87 -1.03 3.84 -6.87
CA GLN A 87 -1.74 4.65 -5.88
C GLN A 87 -2.84 3.82 -5.20
N SER A 88 -3.62 3.02 -5.95
CA SER A 88 -4.60 2.09 -5.37
C SER A 88 -3.95 1.03 -4.47
N ILE A 89 -2.78 0.49 -4.86
CA ILE A 89 -2.01 -0.44 -4.01
C ILE A 89 -1.58 0.24 -2.71
N VAL A 90 -1.06 1.48 -2.79
CA VAL A 90 -0.60 2.23 -1.61
C VAL A 90 -1.73 2.54 -0.65
N LEU A 91 -2.88 3.00 -1.16
CA LEU A 91 -4.05 3.28 -0.33
C LEU A 91 -4.48 2.03 0.43
N ASP A 92 -4.51 0.87 -0.24
CA ASP A 92 -4.87 -0.40 0.38
C ASP A 92 -3.87 -0.88 1.44
N MET A 93 -2.58 -0.58 1.28
CA MET A 93 -1.56 -0.82 2.31
C MET A 93 -1.77 0.09 3.54
N CYS A 94 -2.31 1.29 3.36
CA CYS A 94 -2.50 2.30 4.39
C CYS A 94 -3.83 2.19 5.15
N GLU A 95 -4.88 1.60 4.56
CA GLU A 95 -6.22 1.45 5.15
C GLU A 95 -6.29 0.50 6.36
N VAL A 96 -5.17 -0.06 6.82
CA VAL A 96 -5.15 -1.00 7.95
C VAL A 96 -4.82 -0.27 9.26
N GLU A 97 -5.71 -0.39 10.24
CA GLU A 97 -5.45 0.07 11.61
C GLU A 97 -4.17 -0.58 12.17
N ARG A 98 -3.22 0.28 12.56
CA ARG A 98 -1.92 -0.16 13.08
C ARG A 98 -2.01 -0.48 14.56
N GLY A 99 -2.39 -1.72 14.88
CA GLY A 99 -2.26 -2.28 16.23
C GLY A 99 -0.86 -2.83 16.49
N GLY A 100 -0.46 -3.01 17.75
CA GLY A 100 0.82 -3.63 18.13
C GLY A 100 0.92 -5.15 17.87
N ASP A 101 0.04 -5.71 17.04
CA ASP A 101 -0.05 -7.14 16.74
C ASP A 101 1.11 -7.59 15.82
N PRO A 102 1.68 -8.81 15.98
CA PRO A 102 2.50 -9.48 14.97
C PRO A 102 2.07 -9.32 13.50
N GLU A 103 0.76 -9.22 13.21
CA GLU A 103 0.24 -8.95 11.87
C GLU A 103 0.67 -7.58 11.32
N GLN A 104 0.82 -6.59 12.20
CA GLN A 104 1.37 -5.28 11.85
C GLN A 104 2.84 -5.37 11.46
N GLY A 105 3.62 -6.21 12.15
CA GLY A 105 5.01 -6.45 11.77
C GLY A 105 5.14 -7.01 10.36
N ALA A 106 4.29 -7.99 10.01
CA ALA A 106 4.25 -8.55 8.66
C ALA A 106 3.82 -7.53 7.59
N LEU A 107 2.79 -6.73 7.86
CA LEU A 107 2.35 -5.67 6.94
C LEU A 107 3.43 -4.60 6.75
N CYS A 108 4.06 -4.12 7.82
CA CYS A 108 5.18 -3.18 7.72
C CYS A 108 6.31 -3.75 6.86
N GLY A 109 6.68 -5.02 7.08
CA GLY A 109 7.69 -5.68 6.27
C GLY A 109 7.28 -5.77 4.80
N GLN A 110 6.04 -6.15 4.51
CA GLN A 110 5.49 -6.19 3.16
C GLN A 110 5.57 -4.84 2.44
N VAL A 111 5.18 -3.76 3.12
CA VAL A 111 5.28 -2.40 2.58
C VAL A 111 6.75 -2.05 2.32
N VAL A 112 7.62 -2.22 3.32
CA VAL A 112 9.06 -1.91 3.18
C VAL A 112 9.66 -2.67 2.01
N GLY A 113 9.54 -3.99 1.96
CA GLY A 113 10.14 -4.80 0.90
C GLY A 113 9.58 -4.47 -0.49
N PHE A 114 8.29 -4.17 -0.59
CA PHE A 114 7.69 -3.78 -1.87
C PHE A 114 8.30 -2.47 -2.38
N PHE A 115 8.39 -1.45 -1.52
CA PHE A 115 8.95 -0.16 -1.91
C PHE A 115 10.48 -0.19 -2.07
N SER A 116 11.21 -1.01 -1.32
CA SER A 116 12.66 -1.18 -1.50
C SER A 116 13.00 -1.73 -2.88
N GLU A 117 12.26 -2.74 -3.37
CA GLU A 117 12.48 -3.21 -4.74
C GLU A 117 12.06 -2.13 -5.75
N LEU A 118 10.94 -1.44 -5.56
CA LEU A 118 10.55 -0.34 -6.46
C LEU A 118 11.59 0.79 -6.50
N GLU A 119 12.21 1.13 -5.38
CA GLU A 119 13.26 2.15 -5.28
C GLU A 119 14.47 1.80 -6.15
N CYS A 120 14.91 0.53 -6.18
CA CYS A 120 15.99 0.12 -7.09
C CYS A 120 15.67 0.42 -8.57
N TRP A 121 14.42 0.20 -8.98
CA TRP A 121 13.98 0.50 -10.35
C TRP A 121 13.74 1.99 -10.58
N LEU A 122 13.30 2.72 -9.56
CA LEU A 122 13.16 4.17 -9.61
C LEU A 122 14.52 4.84 -9.78
N ILE A 123 15.54 4.42 -9.01
CA ILE A 123 16.93 4.91 -9.14
C ILE A 123 17.43 4.71 -10.58
N ALA A 124 17.25 3.50 -11.12
CA ALA A 124 17.65 3.22 -12.50
C ALA A 124 16.89 4.10 -13.51
N ALA A 125 15.60 4.35 -13.27
CA ALA A 125 14.80 5.23 -14.13
C ALA A 125 15.29 6.68 -14.07
N VAL A 126 15.50 7.25 -12.88
CA VAL A 126 15.94 8.66 -12.75
C VAL A 126 17.38 8.89 -13.25
N GLN A 127 18.23 7.86 -13.25
CA GLN A 127 19.58 7.94 -13.80
C GLN A 127 19.62 7.93 -15.34
N HIS A 128 18.58 7.42 -15.99
CA HIS A 128 18.59 7.16 -17.43
C HIS A 128 17.49 7.89 -18.22
N LEU A 129 16.46 8.40 -17.54
CA LEU A 129 15.37 9.15 -18.14
C LEU A 129 15.50 10.62 -17.76
N ASP A 130 15.61 11.48 -18.77
CA ASP A 130 15.47 12.92 -18.55
C ASP A 130 13.99 13.23 -18.31
N GLY A 131 13.65 13.46 -17.04
CA GLY A 131 12.30 13.78 -16.58
C GLY A 131 12.10 15.27 -16.29
N GLY A 132 13.05 16.12 -16.69
CA GLY A 132 13.05 17.54 -16.30
C GLY A 132 13.35 17.79 -14.81
N LEU A 133 13.74 16.75 -14.05
CA LEU A 133 14.02 16.85 -12.61
C LEU A 133 15.12 17.88 -12.31
N ASP A 134 16.12 17.99 -13.18
CA ASP A 134 17.22 18.94 -13.02
C ASP A 134 16.81 20.40 -13.31
N GLN A 135 15.62 20.62 -13.90
CA GLN A 135 15.09 21.95 -14.19
C GLN A 135 14.35 22.54 -12.97
N ASP A 136 13.91 21.69 -12.05
CA ASP A 136 13.18 22.10 -10.86
C ASP A 136 14.14 22.45 -9.72
N GLU A 137 14.11 23.71 -9.27
CA GLU A 137 14.85 24.11 -8.08
C GLU A 137 14.22 23.49 -6.80
N ASN A 138 15.05 22.88 -5.95
CA ASN A 138 14.63 22.33 -4.65
C ASN A 138 13.80 23.32 -3.81
N LYS A 139 14.12 24.62 -3.87
CA LYS A 139 13.38 25.67 -3.14
C LYS A 139 11.95 25.82 -3.66
N THR A 140 11.75 25.73 -4.97
CA THR A 140 10.44 25.80 -5.61
C THR A 140 9.62 24.56 -5.27
N LEU A 141 10.21 23.36 -5.38
CA LEU A 141 9.56 22.11 -4.98
C LEU A 141 9.13 22.13 -3.51
N LEU A 142 10.00 22.57 -2.60
CA LEU A 142 9.69 22.69 -1.17
C LEU A 142 8.56 23.70 -0.92
N LYS A 143 8.56 24.83 -1.62
CA LYS A 143 7.47 25.82 -1.52
C LYS A 143 6.15 25.21 -1.96
N THR A 144 6.12 24.48 -3.08
CA THR A 144 4.93 23.81 -3.59
C THR A 144 4.42 22.76 -2.61
N ALA A 145 5.31 21.93 -2.04
CA ALA A 145 4.93 20.95 -1.03
C ALA A 145 4.29 21.60 0.20
N ASN A 146 4.90 22.67 0.72
CA ASN A 146 4.37 23.43 1.86
C ASN A 146 3.03 24.09 1.54
N ALA A 147 2.82 24.59 0.32
CA ALA A 147 1.53 25.12 -0.10
C ALA A 147 0.46 24.02 -0.12
N GLY A 148 0.79 22.82 -0.62
CA GLY A 148 -0.11 21.67 -0.62
C GLY A 148 -0.57 21.25 0.79
N LEU A 149 0.31 21.29 1.78
CA LEU A 149 -0.04 20.99 3.19
C LEU A 149 -1.06 21.98 3.79
N ASN A 150 -1.19 23.19 3.22
CA ASN A 150 -2.08 24.25 3.72
C ASN A 150 -3.34 24.45 2.86
N PHE A 151 -3.46 23.72 1.74
CA PHE A 151 -4.50 23.98 0.72
C PHE A 151 -5.94 23.77 1.21
N ASP A 152 -6.16 22.93 2.23
CA ASP A 152 -7.50 22.58 2.73
C ASP A 152 -7.96 23.38 3.97
N ASN A 153 -7.14 24.31 4.50
CA ASN A 153 -7.50 25.05 5.71
C ASN A 153 -8.20 26.41 5.46
N GLU A 154 -8.24 26.90 4.22
CA GLU A 154 -8.81 28.24 3.91
C GLU A 154 -10.21 28.21 3.27
N ALA A 155 -10.71 27.03 2.85
CA ALA A 155 -12.04 26.91 2.25
C ALA A 155 -13.20 26.93 3.27
N GLY A 156 -12.92 27.08 4.57
CA GLY A 156 -13.89 26.94 5.67
C GLY A 156 -14.31 28.23 6.41
N THR A 157 -13.78 29.41 6.07
CA THR A 157 -13.95 30.63 6.90
C THR A 157 -14.45 31.86 6.15
N SER A 158 -15.14 31.70 5.02
CA SER A 158 -15.76 32.84 4.32
C SER A 158 -17.18 32.56 3.85
N THR A 159 -18.03 32.09 4.76
CA THR A 159 -19.49 32.26 4.61
C THR A 159 -20.15 32.28 5.99
N SER A 160 -20.07 33.43 6.67
CA SER A 160 -21.04 33.79 7.70
C SER A 160 -21.67 35.13 7.35
N ILE A 161 -22.76 35.01 6.58
CA ILE A 161 -24.05 35.70 6.79
C ILE A 161 -23.97 37.21 7.06
N ALA A 162 -24.19 38.00 6.00
CA ALA A 162 -24.92 39.25 6.12
C ALA A 162 -26.34 39.00 5.59
N GLU A 163 -27.25 38.58 6.47
CA GLU A 163 -28.68 38.70 6.21
C GLU A 163 -29.05 40.18 6.36
N ASP A 164 -29.12 40.87 5.22
CA ASP A 164 -29.86 42.12 5.08
C ASP A 164 -31.35 41.79 5.00
N LYS A 165 -32.09 42.03 6.09
CA LYS A 165 -33.55 42.09 6.07
C LYS A 165 -33.98 43.55 6.09
N GLY A 166 -34.11 44.11 4.90
CA GLY A 166 -34.95 45.28 4.66
C GLY A 166 -36.42 44.87 4.55
N ALA A 167 -37.23 45.34 5.51
CA ALA A 167 -38.59 45.87 5.37
C ALA A 167 -39.20 46.07 6.77
#